data_AF-C7GIE8-F1
#
_entry.id   AF-C7GIE8-F1
#
_cell.length_a   1.000
_cell.length_b   1.000
_cell.length_c   1.000
_cell.angle_alpha   90.00
_cell.angle_beta   90.00
_cell.angle_gamma   90.00
#
_symmetry.space_group_name_H-M   'P 1'
#
loop_
_entity.id
_entity.type
_entity.pdbx_description
1 polymer ?
#
loop_
_entity_poly.entity_id
_entity_poly.type
_entity_poly.pdbx_seq_one_letter_code
_entity_poly.pdbx_strand_id
1 'polypeptide(L)' 'MARPKKYKIKLTDDELKEFKSVIRKNKTSKTIRCRCQIIIGLDESHGKVLTHEQ' A
#
# COMPACT_ATOMS: atom_id res chain seq x y z
N MET A 1 -23.95 4.63 15.70
CA MET A 1 -22.76 4.96 14.90
C MET A 1 -22.63 3.91 13.79
N ALA A 2 -22.43 4.31 12.54
CA ALA A 2 -22.28 3.35 11.44
C ALA A 2 -21.05 2.48 11.69
N ARG A 3 -21.19 1.14 11.57
CA ARG A 3 -20.07 0.21 11.72
C ARG A 3 -19.01 0.54 10.66
N PRO A 4 -17.75 0.79 11.05
CA PRO A 4 -16.68 1.02 10.08
C PRO A 4 -16.57 -0.18 9.14
N LYS A 5 -16.68 0.05 7.82
CA LYS A 5 -16.42 -0.99 6.83
C LYS A 5 -14.91 -1.23 6.78
N LYS A 6 -14.48 -2.45 7.11
CA LYS A 6 -13.07 -2.87 6.97
C LYS A 6 -12.83 -3.21 5.50
N TYR A 7 -12.20 -2.31 4.77
CA TYR A 7 -11.80 -2.54 3.39
C TYR A 7 -10.50 -3.34 3.37
N LYS A 8 -10.53 -4.54 2.78
CA LYS A 8 -9.34 -5.36 2.58
C LYS A 8 -8.62 -4.87 1.32
N ILE A 9 -7.38 -4.44 1.48
CA ILE A 9 -6.51 -4.07 0.35
C ILE A 9 -5.73 -5.32 -0.03
N LYS A 10 -5.91 -5.77 -1.26
CA LYS A 10 -5.17 -6.88 -1.85
C LYS A 10 -4.67 -6.44 -3.20
N LEU A 11 -3.36 -6.32 -3.32
CA LEU A 11 -2.67 -6.01 -4.55
C LEU A 11 -2.32 -7.31 -5.27
N THR A 12 -2.48 -7.29 -6.58
CA THR A 12 -1.87 -8.29 -7.46
C THR A 12 -0.37 -8.03 -7.62
N ASP A 13 0.39 -9.05 -8.03
CA ASP A 13 1.83 -8.92 -8.27
C ASP A 13 2.18 -7.84 -9.31
N ASP A 14 1.33 -7.69 -10.34
CA ASP A 14 1.50 -6.68 -11.38
C ASP A 14 1.32 -5.26 -10.82
N GLU A 15 0.31 -5.03 -9.98
CA GLU A 15 0.09 -3.75 -9.29
C GLU A 15 1.23 -3.43 -8.32
N LEU A 16 1.72 -4.45 -7.60
CA LEU A 16 2.87 -4.30 -6.71
C LEU A 16 4.13 -3.89 -7.48
N LYS A 17 4.34 -4.48 -8.66
CA LYS A 17 5.46 -4.16 -9.56
C LYS A 17 5.37 -2.73 -10.09
N GLU A 18 4.19 -2.31 -10.51
CA GLU A 18 3.89 -0.93 -10.90
C GLU A 18 4.22 0.06 -9.77
N PHE A 19 3.72 -0.17 -8.56
CA PHE A 19 3.98 0.72 -7.42
C PHE A 19 5.46 0.77 -7.03
N LYS A 20 6.16 -0.37 -7.05
CA LYS A 20 7.62 -0.40 -6.84
C LYS A 20 8.37 0.38 -7.92
N SER A 21 7.92 0.30 -9.18
CA SER A 21 8.49 1.09 -10.29
C SER A 21 8.26 2.59 -10.08
N VAL A 22 7.04 3.00 -9.70
CA VAL A 22 6.69 4.40 -9.40
C VAL A 22 7.53 4.97 -8.26
N ILE A 23 7.77 4.19 -7.20
CA ILE A 23 8.62 4.60 -6.07
C ILE A 23 10.07 4.82 -6.52
N ARG A 24 10.61 3.96 -7.39
CA ARG A 24 11.99 4.03 -7.89
C ARG A 24 12.23 5.15 -8.90
N LYS A 25 11.19 5.64 -9.59
CA LYS A 25 11.30 6.76 -10.53
C LYS A 25 11.69 8.05 -9.79
N ASN A 26 12.72 8.73 -10.29
CA ASN A 26 13.25 9.97 -9.71
C ASN A 26 12.33 11.18 -9.92
N LYS A 27 11.48 11.17 -10.95
CA LYS A 27 10.52 12.25 -11.25
C LYS A 27 9.22 12.13 -10.45
N THR A 28 9.02 11.05 -9.70
CA THR A 28 7.82 10.86 -8.89
C THR A 28 7.87 11.79 -7.67
N SER A 29 6.80 12.56 -7.45
CA SER A 29 6.72 13.46 -6.31
C SER A 29 6.69 12.69 -4.98
N LYS A 30 7.18 13.35 -3.91
CA LYS A 30 7.21 12.76 -2.57
C LYS A 30 5.83 12.26 -2.12
N THR A 31 4.77 13.00 -2.42
CA THR A 31 3.38 12.64 -2.09
C THR A 31 2.97 11.32 -2.72
N ILE A 32 3.26 11.13 -4.01
CA ILE A 32 2.91 9.89 -4.73
C ILE A 32 3.74 8.72 -4.19
N ARG A 33 5.05 8.94 -3.96
CA ARG A 33 5.92 7.92 -3.37
C ARG A 33 5.42 7.46 -2.00
N CYS A 34 5.08 8.39 -1.11
CA CYS A 34 4.55 8.07 0.23
C CYS A 34 3.22 7.31 0.14
N ARG A 35 2.31 7.68 -0.77
CA ARG A 35 1.04 6.96 -0.95
C ARG A 35 1.25 5.52 -1.44
N CYS A 36 2.12 5.31 -2.43
CA CYS A 36 2.46 3.95 -2.88
C CYS A 36 3.06 3.10 -1.75
N GLN A 37 3.92 3.68 -0.92
CA GLN A 37 4.51 2.99 0.24
C GLN A 37 3.45 2.62 1.28
N ILE A 38 2.50 3.51 1.57
CA ILE A 38 1.38 3.24 2.49
C ILE A 38 0.51 2.10 1.94
N ILE A 39 0.13 2.16 0.67
CA ILE A 39 -0.71 1.14 0.03
C ILE A 39 -0.02 -0.24 0.07
N ILE A 40 1.29 -0.31 -0.24
CA ILE A 40 2.07 -1.55 -0.12
C ILE A 40 2.16 -2.02 1.34
N GLY A 41 2.28 -1.11 2.31
CA GLY A 41 2.33 -1.46 3.72
C GLY A 41 1.00 -1.97 4.28
N LEU A 42 -0.12 -1.51 3.72
CA LEU A 42 -1.49 -1.92 4.10
C LEU A 42 -1.98 -3.14 3.33
N ASP A 43 -1.25 -3.60 2.32
CA ASP A 43 -1.61 -4.76 1.52
C ASP A 43 -1.59 -6.04 2.38
N GLU A 44 -2.71 -6.75 2.47
CA GLU A 44 -2.80 -7.98 3.29
C GLU A 44 -1.92 -9.11 2.73
N SER A 45 -1.61 -9.09 1.44
CA SER A 45 -0.87 -10.16 0.75
C SER A 45 0.65 -10.00 0.83
N HIS A 46 1.16 -8.77 0.80
CA HIS A 46 2.60 -8.46 0.71
C HIS A 46 3.07 -7.41 1.71
N GLY A 47 2.16 -6.83 2.49
CA GLY A 47 2.47 -5.87 3.54
C GLY A 47 3.24 -6.51 4.68
N LYS A 48 3.91 -5.68 5.47
CA LYS A 48 4.44 -6.13 6.76
C LYS A 48 3.24 -6.47 7.64
N VAL A 49 3.15 -7.72 8.11
CA VAL A 49 2.21 -8.10 9.17
C VAL A 49 2.48 -7.18 10.36
N LEU A 50 1.66 -6.15 10.52
CA LEU A 50 1.64 -5.35 11.74
C LEU A 50 0.98 -6.24 12.78
N THR A 51 1.80 -6.96 13.54
CA THR A 51 1.38 -7.93 14.56
C THR A 51 0.74 -7.30 15.80
N HIS A 52 0.54 -5.98 15.80
CA HIS A 52 -0.22 -5.27 16.81
C HIS A 52 -1.57 -4.86 16.22
N GLU A 53 -2.64 -5.49 16.71
CA GLU A 53 -3.99 -4.96 16.54
C GLU A 53 -4.06 -3.56 17.17
N GLN A 54 -4.53 -2.58 16.38
CA GLN A 54 -4.80 -1.20 16.81
C GLN A 54 -6.22 -1.06 17.34
#